data_AF-A0A9X9ASZ2-F1
#
_entry.id   AF-A0A9X9ASZ2-F1
#
_cell.length_a   1.000
_cell.length_b   1.000
_cell.length_c   1.000
_cell.angle_alpha   90.00
_cell.angle_beta   90.00
_cell.angle_gamma   90.00
#
_symmetry.space_group_name_H-M   'P 1'
#
loop_
_entity.id
_entity.type
_entity.pdbx_description
1 polymer ?
#
loop_
_entity_poly.entity_id
_entity_poly.type
_entity_poly.pdbx_seq_one_letter_code
_entity_poly.pdbx_strand_id
1 'polypeptide(L)'
;LEMDTDNSYVQNLILAAENVEPFKKAIEHDIHKAVNAYKQVFPVDGKVPELCTTIKFFKEWFSAEHINRGLLVKEWAERLKNKPAPVKKTGPHKVIVDDVNKPERPRRSEKPTHRTINYELACGFCEELDLNNLRPAMDFAKRIIAEDREDWKRMSMTVGIIPDIKGYDRQTIIDLVRKAPKAVHNGNPDLRRTWCESFLAVHGVRDPDWYAYAPDNTPTTHEENAARLRQAGKCLRDIEAGRFQC
;
A
#
# COMPACT_ATOMS: atom_id res chain seq x y z
N LEU A 1 1.10 -6.43 -50.97
CA LEU A 1 1.16 -7.18 -49.70
C LEU A 1 1.30 -6.12 -48.61
N GLU A 2 0.18 -5.56 -48.15
CA GLU A 2 0.18 -4.62 -47.03
C GLU A 2 0.50 -5.42 -45.76
N MET A 3 1.56 -5.03 -45.07
CA MET A 3 1.86 -5.55 -43.74
C MET A 3 0.90 -4.87 -42.77
N ASP A 4 -0.07 -5.62 -42.25
CA ASP A 4 -1.00 -5.18 -41.21
C ASP A 4 -0.23 -4.80 -39.94
N THR A 5 0.17 -3.52 -39.85
CA THR A 5 0.83 -2.92 -38.69
C THR A 5 -0.11 -2.68 -37.51
N ASP A 6 -1.40 -3.06 -37.62
CA ASP A 6 -2.45 -2.76 -36.64
C ASP A 6 -2.81 -3.94 -35.71
N ASN A 7 -1.95 -4.96 -35.60
CA ASN A 7 -2.16 -6.03 -34.63
C ASN A 7 -1.72 -5.60 -33.21
N SER A 8 -2.49 -4.69 -32.62
CA SER A 8 -2.32 -4.19 -31.24
C SER A 8 -2.24 -5.30 -30.19
N TYR A 9 -2.84 -6.46 -30.44
CA TYR A 9 -2.75 -7.65 -29.59
C TYR A 9 -1.31 -8.22 -29.58
N VAL A 10 -0.70 -8.37 -30.75
CA VAL A 10 0.69 -8.84 -30.90
C VAL A 10 1.68 -7.78 -30.40
N GLN A 11 1.42 -6.50 -30.66
CA GLN A 11 2.25 -5.41 -30.13
C GLN A 11 2.27 -5.40 -28.60
N ASN A 12 1.12 -5.53 -27.94
CA ASN A 12 1.06 -5.59 -26.48
C ASN A 12 1.80 -6.81 -25.91
N LEU A 13 1.77 -7.94 -26.63
CA LEU A 13 2.51 -9.14 -26.25
C LEU A 13 4.03 -8.93 -26.34
N ILE A 14 4.52 -8.34 -27.43
CA ILE A 14 5.95 -8.04 -27.64
C ILE A 14 6.44 -7.04 -26.59
N LEU A 15 5.70 -5.95 -26.39
CA LEU A 15 6.04 -4.93 -25.39
C LEU A 15 6.05 -5.52 -23.98
N ALA A 16 5.13 -6.43 -23.65
CA ALA A 16 5.16 -7.09 -22.35
C ALA A 16 6.33 -8.06 -22.19
N ALA A 17 6.71 -8.79 -23.25
CA ALA A 17 7.92 -9.62 -23.26
C ALA A 17 9.19 -8.77 -23.02
N GLU A 18 9.24 -7.55 -23.53
CA GLU A 18 10.32 -6.58 -23.29
C GLU A 18 10.29 -5.89 -21.92
N ASN A 19 9.17 -5.92 -21.20
CA ASN A 19 9.02 -5.24 -19.91
C ASN A 19 9.00 -6.19 -18.70
N VAL A 20 8.91 -7.50 -18.94
CA VAL A 20 8.88 -8.52 -17.88
C VAL A 20 10.19 -9.31 -17.91
N GLU A 21 11.11 -8.99 -16.98
CA GLU A 21 12.44 -9.62 -16.90
C GLU A 21 12.43 -11.16 -16.87
N PRO A 22 11.54 -11.83 -16.12
CA PRO A 22 11.40 -13.29 -16.20
C PRO A 22 10.99 -13.82 -17.58
N PHE A 23 10.21 -13.04 -18.34
CA PHE A 23 9.80 -13.40 -19.69
C PHE A 23 10.99 -13.35 -20.65
N LYS A 24 11.82 -12.30 -20.58
CA LYS A 24 13.04 -12.16 -21.41
C LYS A 24 14.03 -13.30 -21.23
N LYS A 25 14.14 -13.81 -20.00
CA LYS A 25 15.08 -14.86 -19.61
C LYS A 25 14.47 -16.26 -19.71
N ALA A 26 13.20 -16.36 -20.09
CA ALA A 26 12.51 -17.64 -20.19
C ALA A 26 13.02 -18.45 -21.37
N ILE A 27 13.10 -19.77 -21.18
CA ILE A 27 13.35 -20.71 -22.28
C ILE A 27 12.12 -20.77 -23.20
N GLU A 28 12.33 -21.18 -24.45
CA GLU A 28 11.29 -21.26 -25.48
C GLU A 28 10.03 -22.03 -25.01
N HIS A 29 10.23 -23.12 -24.27
CA HIS A 29 9.15 -23.91 -23.69
C HIS A 29 8.27 -23.12 -22.70
N ASP A 30 8.87 -22.29 -21.83
CA ASP A 30 8.13 -21.47 -20.87
C ASP A 30 7.47 -20.27 -21.56
N ILE A 31 8.11 -19.71 -22.59
CA ILE A 31 7.51 -18.67 -23.45
C ILE A 31 6.25 -19.24 -24.10
N HIS A 32 6.33 -20.43 -24.70
CA HIS A 32 5.19 -21.08 -25.35
C HIS A 32 4.03 -21.30 -24.37
N LYS A 33 4.31 -21.77 -23.15
CA LYS A 33 3.29 -21.96 -22.10
C LYS A 33 2.67 -20.64 -21.66
N ALA A 34 3.47 -19.60 -21.44
CA ALA A 34 2.99 -18.28 -21.04
C ALA A 34 2.10 -17.65 -22.11
N VAL A 35 2.50 -17.72 -23.38
CA VAL A 35 1.72 -17.20 -24.50
C VAL A 35 0.41 -17.96 -24.69
N ASN A 36 0.40 -19.29 -24.53
CA ASN A 36 -0.84 -20.06 -24.60
C ASN A 36 -1.80 -19.74 -23.45
N ALA A 37 -1.26 -19.58 -22.23
CA ALA A 37 -2.06 -19.15 -21.09
C ALA A 37 -2.66 -17.75 -21.29
N TYR A 38 -1.87 -16.83 -21.84
CA TYR A 38 -2.34 -15.49 -22.21
C TYR A 38 -3.49 -15.55 -23.22
N LYS A 39 -3.39 -16.38 -24.27
CA LYS A 39 -4.46 -16.58 -25.26
C LYS A 39 -5.74 -17.18 -24.67
N GLN A 40 -5.62 -18.00 -23.63
CA GLN A 40 -6.79 -18.56 -22.93
C GLN A 40 -7.52 -17.50 -22.10
N VAL A 41 -6.79 -16.57 -21.49
CA VAL A 41 -7.38 -15.46 -20.72
C VAL A 41 -7.90 -14.35 -21.65
N PHE A 42 -7.17 -14.09 -22.73
CA PHE A 42 -7.43 -13.02 -23.68
C PHE A 42 -7.47 -13.61 -25.11
N PRO A 43 -8.65 -14.04 -25.58
CA PRO A 43 -8.80 -14.56 -26.94
C PRO A 43 -8.40 -13.52 -27.99
N VAL A 44 -7.81 -13.98 -29.10
CA VAL A 44 -7.27 -13.12 -30.18
C VAL A 44 -8.40 -12.37 -30.91
N ASP A 45 -9.56 -13.01 -31.03
CA ASP A 45 -10.82 -12.49 -31.55
C ASP A 45 -11.63 -11.68 -30.51
N GLY A 46 -11.13 -11.61 -29.28
CA GLY A 46 -11.74 -10.89 -28.18
C GLY A 46 -11.31 -9.42 -28.10
N LYS A 47 -11.78 -8.75 -27.04
CA LYS A 47 -11.32 -7.39 -26.73
C LYS A 47 -9.84 -7.40 -26.39
N VAL A 48 -9.03 -6.66 -27.15
CA VAL A 48 -7.59 -6.49 -26.91
C VAL A 48 -7.37 -5.93 -25.49
N PRO A 49 -6.61 -6.62 -24.63
CA PRO A 49 -6.30 -6.11 -23.30
C PRO A 49 -5.33 -4.94 -23.39
N GLU A 50 -5.44 -4.00 -22.45
CA GLU A 50 -4.47 -2.90 -22.32
C GLU A 50 -3.08 -3.44 -21.96
N LEU A 51 -2.02 -2.79 -22.46
CA LEU A 51 -0.62 -3.19 -22.21
C LEU A 51 -0.31 -3.41 -20.72
N CYS A 52 -0.77 -2.53 -19.84
CA CYS A 52 -0.59 -2.68 -18.38
C CYS A 52 -1.22 -3.97 -17.83
N THR A 53 -2.36 -4.37 -18.40
CA THR A 53 -3.04 -5.63 -18.03
C THR A 53 -2.23 -6.83 -18.50
N THR A 54 -1.69 -6.78 -19.73
CA THR A 54 -0.81 -7.81 -20.29
C THR A 54 0.48 -7.96 -19.48
N ILE A 55 1.14 -6.85 -19.12
CA ILE A 55 2.34 -6.85 -18.26
C ILE A 55 2.04 -7.46 -16.88
N LYS A 56 0.90 -7.08 -16.27
CA LYS A 56 0.49 -7.60 -14.97
C LYS A 56 0.26 -9.12 -15.02
N PHE A 57 -0.44 -9.60 -16.04
CA PHE A 57 -0.66 -11.04 -16.25
C PHE A 57 0.67 -11.81 -16.31
N PHE A 58 1.65 -11.35 -17.09
CA PHE A 58 2.92 -12.06 -17.20
C PHE A 58 3.76 -12.00 -15.93
N LYS A 59 3.76 -10.89 -15.19
CA LYS A 59 4.42 -10.84 -13.87
C LYS A 59 3.84 -11.88 -12.92
N GLU A 60 2.51 -11.95 -12.82
CA GLU A 60 1.82 -12.94 -11.97
C GLU A 60 2.07 -14.37 -12.47
N TRP A 61 2.07 -14.61 -13.79
CA TRP A 61 2.31 -15.93 -14.40
C TRP A 61 3.72 -16.48 -14.10
N PHE A 62 4.74 -15.65 -14.24
CA PHE A 62 6.14 -16.06 -14.00
C PHE A 62 6.48 -16.14 -12.51
N SER A 63 5.80 -15.37 -11.65
CA SER A 63 5.93 -15.49 -10.19
C SER A 63 5.18 -16.69 -9.60
N ALA A 64 4.19 -17.23 -10.31
CA ALA A 64 3.46 -18.41 -9.86
C ALA A 64 4.26 -19.71 -10.05
N GLU A 65 4.22 -20.58 -9.02
CA GLU A 65 4.74 -21.94 -9.10
C GLU A 65 4.10 -22.71 -10.26
N HIS A 66 4.88 -23.57 -10.92
CA HIS A 66 4.44 -24.29 -12.12
C HIS A 66 3.12 -25.06 -11.93
N ILE A 67 2.88 -25.61 -10.74
CA ILE A 67 1.64 -26.33 -10.39
C ILE A 67 0.42 -25.39 -10.28
N ASN A 68 0.63 -24.13 -9.91
CA ASN A 68 -0.41 -23.14 -9.65
C ASN A 68 -0.76 -22.28 -10.88
N ARG A 69 0.05 -22.34 -11.94
CA ARG A 69 -0.18 -21.62 -13.20
C ARG A 69 -1.55 -21.93 -13.83
N GLY A 70 -1.99 -23.20 -13.81
CA GLY A 70 -3.32 -23.58 -14.33
C GLY A 70 -4.48 -22.97 -13.54
N LEU A 71 -4.33 -22.81 -12.23
CA LEU A 71 -5.30 -22.13 -11.38
C LEU A 71 -5.33 -20.62 -11.67
N LEU A 72 -4.15 -20.03 -11.87
CA LEU A 72 -4.00 -18.61 -12.18
C LEU A 72 -4.72 -18.21 -13.48
N VAL A 73 -4.68 -19.03 -14.53
CA VAL A 73 -5.47 -18.79 -15.77
C VAL A 73 -6.96 -18.69 -15.47
N LYS A 74 -7.49 -19.62 -14.66
CA LYS A 74 -8.92 -19.69 -14.33
C LYS A 74 -9.35 -18.48 -13.52
N GLU A 75 -8.56 -18.09 -12.51
CA GLU A 75 -8.83 -16.88 -11.73
C GLU A 75 -8.86 -15.64 -12.61
N TRP A 76 -7.90 -15.51 -13.53
CA TRP A 76 -7.84 -14.37 -14.46
C TRP A 76 -9.04 -14.32 -15.39
N ALA A 77 -9.48 -15.47 -15.93
CA ALA A 77 -10.68 -15.55 -16.75
C ALA A 77 -11.94 -15.13 -15.96
N GLU A 78 -12.08 -15.56 -14.71
CA GLU A 78 -13.22 -15.17 -13.84
C GLU A 78 -13.19 -13.69 -13.45
N ARG A 79 -12.00 -13.11 -13.19
CA ARG A 79 -11.83 -11.67 -12.94
C ARG A 79 -12.30 -10.82 -14.13
N LEU A 80 -12.13 -11.31 -15.36
CA LEU A 80 -12.57 -10.63 -16.57
C LEU A 80 -14.09 -10.77 -16.81
N LYS A 81 -14.69 -11.90 -16.47
CA LYS A 81 -16.14 -12.12 -16.55
C LYS A 81 -16.92 -11.27 -15.52
N ASN A 82 -16.36 -11.11 -14.33
CA ASN A 82 -17.00 -10.37 -13.23
C ASN A 82 -16.68 -8.86 -13.25
N LYS A 83 -16.24 -8.34 -14.39
CA LYS A 83 -15.97 -6.90 -14.55
C LYS A 83 -17.31 -6.17 -14.69
N PRO A 84 -17.74 -5.33 -13.72
CA PRO A 84 -18.99 -4.59 -13.85
C PRO A 84 -18.97 -3.69 -15.09
N ALA A 85 -20.13 -3.50 -15.71
CA ALA A 85 -20.32 -2.68 -16.90
C ALA A 85 -19.69 -1.28 -16.73
N PRO A 86 -19.12 -0.69 -17.80
CA PRO A 86 -18.49 0.62 -17.72
C PRO A 86 -19.53 1.67 -17.32
N VAL A 87 -19.35 2.28 -16.15
CA VAL A 87 -20.13 3.43 -15.70
C VAL A 87 -20.02 4.51 -16.79
N LYS A 88 -21.16 4.93 -17.35
CA LYS A 88 -21.26 6.06 -18.27
C LYS A 88 -20.57 7.26 -17.61
N LYS A 89 -19.53 7.79 -18.25
CA LYS A 89 -18.75 8.94 -17.78
C LYS A 89 -19.66 10.17 -17.66
N THR A 90 -20.22 10.39 -16.48
CA THR A 90 -20.74 11.71 -16.09
C THR A 90 -19.59 12.55 -15.58
N GLY A 91 -19.19 13.54 -16.36
CA GLY A 91 -18.24 14.59 -15.97
C GLY A 91 -16.79 14.12 -15.77
N PRO A 92 -15.83 15.04 -15.68
CA PRO A 92 -14.42 14.69 -15.51
C PRO A 92 -14.23 14.08 -14.11
N HIS A 93 -14.34 12.77 -14.01
CA HIS A 93 -13.65 12.03 -12.97
C HIS A 93 -12.15 12.25 -13.22
N LYS A 94 -11.53 13.04 -12.37
CA LYS A 94 -10.07 13.09 -12.21
C LYS A 94 -9.57 11.66 -12.23
N VAL A 95 -8.90 11.28 -13.32
CA VAL A 95 -7.84 10.30 -13.25
C VAL A 95 -6.93 10.82 -12.15
N ILE A 96 -6.79 10.10 -11.05
CA ILE A 96 -5.69 10.38 -10.11
C ILE A 96 -4.44 9.92 -10.84
N VAL A 97 -3.97 10.77 -11.75
CA VAL A 97 -2.63 10.74 -12.34
C VAL A 97 -1.58 11.19 -11.29
N ASP A 98 -1.99 11.41 -10.03
CA ASP A 98 -1.11 11.85 -8.95
C ASP A 98 -0.16 10.73 -8.45
N ASP A 99 -0.32 9.48 -8.89
CA ASP A 99 0.50 8.35 -8.39
C ASP A 99 1.79 8.10 -9.19
N VAL A 100 1.97 8.78 -10.34
CA VAL A 100 3.21 8.66 -11.14
C VAL A 100 4.33 9.58 -10.61
N ASN A 101 4.02 10.49 -9.68
CA ASN A 101 4.97 11.51 -9.20
C ASN A 101 5.03 11.68 -7.68
N LYS A 102 4.51 10.72 -6.88
CA LYS A 102 4.75 10.74 -5.43
C LYS A 102 6.19 10.30 -5.17
N PRO A 103 6.97 11.05 -4.37
CA PRO A 103 8.28 10.59 -3.95
C PRO A 103 8.15 9.22 -3.27
N GLU A 104 9.09 8.32 -3.58
CA GLU A 104 9.13 7.01 -2.96
C GLU A 104 9.14 7.17 -1.43
N ARG A 105 8.28 6.41 -0.76
CA ARG A 105 8.20 6.45 0.70
C ARG A 105 9.48 5.84 1.29
N PRO A 106 10.02 6.41 2.37
CA PRO A 106 11.29 5.94 2.92
C PRO A 106 11.21 4.48 3.37
N ARG A 107 12.19 3.69 2.94
CA ARG A 107 12.32 2.27 3.32
C ARG A 107 13.20 2.08 4.55
N ARG A 108 12.96 0.99 5.28
CA ARG A 108 13.81 0.57 6.41
C ARG A 108 14.86 -0.40 5.93
N SER A 109 16.10 -0.20 6.36
CA SER A 109 17.22 -1.12 6.09
C SER A 109 17.13 -2.43 6.88
N GLU A 110 16.44 -2.40 8.02
CA GLU A 110 16.35 -3.52 8.96
C GLU A 110 14.92 -3.73 9.44
N LYS A 111 14.63 -4.97 9.88
CA LYS A 111 13.33 -5.34 10.41
C LYS A 111 12.95 -4.45 11.61
N PRO A 112 11.78 -3.79 11.59
CA PRO A 112 11.37 -2.91 12.67
C PRO A 112 11.16 -3.69 13.98
N THR A 113 11.72 -3.15 15.05
CA THR A 113 11.46 -3.55 16.44
C THR A 113 10.66 -2.46 17.16
N HIS A 114 10.11 -2.73 18.35
CA HIS A 114 9.50 -1.65 19.16
C HIS A 114 10.50 -0.53 19.47
N ARG A 115 11.79 -0.85 19.59
CA ARG A 115 12.87 0.16 19.71
C ARG A 115 12.95 1.03 18.45
N THR A 116 12.87 0.45 17.26
CA THR A 116 12.82 1.19 15.98
C THR A 116 11.63 2.13 15.94
N ILE A 117 10.43 1.63 16.26
CA ILE A 117 9.19 2.41 16.31
C ILE A 117 9.32 3.58 17.28
N ASN A 118 9.89 3.37 18.47
CA ASN A 118 10.08 4.42 19.46
C ASN A 118 11.02 5.54 19.01
N TYR A 119 12.11 5.21 18.30
CA TYR A 119 12.96 6.23 17.69
C TYR A 119 12.26 6.99 16.57
N GLU A 120 11.48 6.31 15.72
CA GLU A 120 10.73 6.97 14.65
C GLU A 120 9.64 7.91 15.21
N LEU A 121 8.90 7.47 16.24
CA LEU A 121 7.98 8.34 16.98
C LEU A 121 8.70 9.56 17.57
N ALA A 122 9.87 9.34 18.19
CA ALA A 122 10.69 10.41 18.75
C ALA A 122 11.19 11.40 17.68
N CYS A 123 11.64 10.91 16.53
CA CYS A 123 11.99 11.75 15.38
C CYS A 123 10.81 12.59 14.89
N GLY A 124 9.58 12.10 15.01
CA GLY A 124 8.37 12.85 14.68
C GLY A 124 8.19 14.15 15.49
N PHE A 125 8.81 14.28 16.66
CA PHE A 125 8.81 15.51 17.45
C PHE A 125 9.90 16.51 17.04
N CYS A 126 10.79 16.15 16.11
CA CYS A 126 11.82 17.05 15.58
C CYS A 126 11.22 17.97 14.51
N GLU A 127 11.43 19.29 14.61
CA GLU A 127 10.86 20.26 13.67
C GLU A 127 11.41 20.04 12.25
N GLU A 128 12.74 20.01 12.14
CA GLU A 128 13.48 19.74 10.91
C GLU A 128 13.75 18.24 10.75
N LEU A 129 12.96 17.59 9.89
CA LEU A 129 13.06 16.15 9.69
C LEU A 129 13.09 15.79 8.20
N ASP A 130 14.15 15.13 7.78
CA ASP A 130 14.20 14.41 6.50
C ASP A 130 13.78 12.94 6.72
N LEU A 131 12.66 12.56 6.11
CA LEU A 131 12.11 11.21 6.23
C LEU A 131 13.02 10.14 5.60
N ASN A 132 13.84 10.52 4.61
CA ASN A 132 14.79 9.63 3.94
C ASN A 132 16.09 9.47 4.73
N ASN A 133 16.46 10.47 5.54
CA ASN A 133 17.64 10.46 6.36
C ASN A 133 17.33 10.90 7.80
N LEU A 134 17.02 9.94 8.67
CA LEU A 134 16.74 10.23 10.07
C LEU A 134 17.98 10.62 10.89
N ARG A 135 19.21 10.43 10.36
CA ARG A 135 20.45 10.63 11.13
C ARG A 135 20.52 11.98 11.85
N PRO A 136 20.18 13.13 11.23
CA PRO A 136 20.21 14.42 11.91
C PRO A 136 19.24 14.52 13.10
N ALA A 137 18.09 13.84 13.02
CA ALA A 137 17.07 13.84 14.08
C ALA A 137 17.36 12.81 15.20
N MET A 138 18.29 11.88 15.00
CA MET A 138 18.52 10.78 15.94
C MET A 138 19.03 11.24 17.31
N ASP A 139 19.87 12.27 17.37
CA ASP A 139 20.39 12.74 18.66
C ASP A 139 19.32 13.48 19.45
N PHE A 140 18.44 14.24 18.77
CA PHE A 140 17.22 14.76 19.37
C PHE A 140 16.31 13.64 19.90
N ALA A 141 16.07 12.61 19.08
CA ALA A 141 15.23 11.49 19.44
C ALA A 141 15.76 10.74 20.67
N LYS A 142 17.05 10.40 20.70
CA LYS A 142 17.70 9.77 21.87
C LYS A 142 17.57 10.62 23.12
N ARG A 143 17.75 11.94 23.00
CA ARG A 143 17.64 12.86 24.13
C ARG A 143 16.24 12.86 24.73
N ILE A 144 15.18 13.02 23.94
CA ILE A 144 13.81 13.04 24.47
C ILE A 144 13.37 11.68 25.04
N ILE A 145 13.92 10.57 24.52
CA ILE A 145 13.71 9.24 25.08
C ILE A 145 14.43 9.11 26.42
N ALA A 146 15.68 9.55 26.52
CA ALA A 146 16.46 9.47 27.76
C ALA A 146 15.92 10.40 28.86
N GLU A 147 15.35 11.54 28.47
CA GLU A 147 14.69 12.50 29.37
C GLU A 147 13.26 12.06 29.76
N ASP A 148 12.75 10.94 29.24
CA ASP A 148 11.37 10.48 29.47
C ASP A 148 10.32 11.57 29.15
N ARG A 149 10.55 12.36 28.10
CA ARG A 149 9.70 13.51 27.76
C ARG A 149 8.24 13.07 27.68
N GLU A 150 7.39 13.72 28.49
CA GLU A 150 6.05 13.21 28.82
C GLU A 150 5.14 12.99 27.62
N ASP A 151 5.14 13.90 26.65
CA ASP A 151 4.32 13.80 25.43
C ASP A 151 4.78 12.65 24.51
N TRP A 152 6.09 12.47 24.36
CA TRP A 152 6.65 11.31 23.66
C TRP A 152 6.31 10.00 24.38
N LYS A 153 6.50 9.95 25.70
CA LYS A 153 6.25 8.76 26.52
C LYS A 153 4.79 8.32 26.41
N ARG A 154 3.86 9.26 26.54
CA ARG A 154 2.42 9.04 26.38
C ARG A 154 2.05 8.53 24.99
N MET A 155 2.66 9.07 23.94
CA MET A 155 2.46 8.60 22.57
C MET A 155 3.03 7.20 22.36
N SER A 156 4.27 6.97 22.81
CA SER A 156 4.98 5.69 22.76
C SER A 156 4.18 4.57 23.43
N MET A 157 3.66 4.82 24.63
CA MET A 157 2.81 3.85 25.35
C MET A 157 1.52 3.52 24.58
N THR A 158 0.82 4.53 24.05
CA THR A 158 -0.41 4.32 23.27
C THR A 158 -0.15 3.55 21.98
N VAL A 159 0.93 3.87 21.27
CA VAL A 159 1.29 3.25 19.99
C VAL A 159 1.83 1.83 20.19
N GLY A 160 2.58 1.59 21.25
CA GLY A 160 3.21 0.29 21.54
C GLY A 160 2.23 -0.85 21.82
N ILE A 161 0.99 -0.54 22.19
CA ILE A 161 -0.08 -1.55 22.40
C ILE A 161 -0.94 -1.78 21.16
N ILE A 162 -0.76 -1.02 20.08
CA ILE A 162 -1.52 -1.20 18.85
C ILE A 162 -1.06 -2.50 18.18
N PRO A 163 -1.99 -3.41 17.84
CA PRO A 163 -1.64 -4.63 17.14
C PRO A 163 -0.92 -4.33 15.84
N ASP A 164 0.15 -5.07 15.58
CA ASP A 164 0.90 -5.01 14.33
C ASP A 164 1.44 -3.62 13.96
N ILE A 165 1.76 -2.79 14.98
CA ILE A 165 2.33 -1.46 14.75
C ILE A 165 3.63 -1.50 13.94
N LYS A 166 4.43 -2.56 14.12
CA LYS A 166 5.68 -2.77 13.37
C LYS A 166 5.45 -3.03 11.88
N GLY A 167 4.23 -3.39 11.48
CA GLY A 167 3.84 -3.62 10.09
C GLY A 167 3.55 -2.35 9.30
N TYR A 168 3.57 -1.16 9.92
CA TYR A 168 3.40 0.12 9.22
C TYR A 168 4.74 0.73 8.82
N ASP A 169 4.77 1.42 7.67
CA ASP A 169 5.96 2.04 7.11
C ASP A 169 6.50 3.22 7.96
N ARG A 170 7.75 3.62 7.72
CA ARG A 170 8.41 4.68 8.51
C ARG A 170 7.61 5.98 8.51
N GLN A 171 7.15 6.40 7.34
CA GLN A 171 6.46 7.68 7.21
C GLN A 171 5.11 7.67 7.92
N THR A 172 4.38 6.55 7.94
CA THR A 172 3.14 6.42 8.74
C THR A 172 3.42 6.62 10.23
N ILE A 173 4.46 5.96 10.76
CA ILE A 173 4.81 6.05 12.18
C ILE A 173 5.19 7.49 12.57
N ILE A 174 5.97 8.17 11.74
CA ILE A 174 6.38 9.55 11.97
C ILE A 174 5.19 10.52 11.85
N ASP A 175 4.37 10.35 10.82
CA ASP A 175 3.21 11.21 10.56
C ASP A 175 2.16 11.12 11.68
N LEU A 176 2.05 9.96 12.33
CA LEU A 176 1.16 9.76 13.49
C LEU A 176 1.45 10.76 14.62
N VAL A 177 2.72 11.18 14.75
CA VAL A 177 3.15 12.23 15.68
C VAL A 177 3.05 13.61 15.02
N ARG A 178 3.63 13.80 13.84
CA ARG A 178 3.74 15.13 13.20
C ARG A 178 2.39 15.75 12.87
N LYS A 179 1.40 14.93 12.48
CA LYS A 179 0.06 15.39 12.10
C LYS A 179 -0.90 15.44 13.28
N ALA A 180 -0.49 14.96 14.45
CA ALA A 180 -1.34 14.98 15.62
C ALA A 180 -1.57 16.42 16.10
N PRO A 181 -2.83 16.80 16.37
CA PRO A 181 -3.11 18.07 17.05
C PRO A 181 -2.46 18.11 18.44
N LYS A 182 -2.12 19.31 18.93
CA LYS A 182 -1.51 19.49 20.27
C LYS A 182 -2.30 18.81 21.40
N ALA A 183 -3.63 18.78 21.28
CA ALA A 183 -4.52 18.11 22.24
C ALA A 183 -4.27 16.59 22.33
N VAL A 184 -3.81 15.94 21.26
CA VAL A 184 -3.48 14.50 21.25
C VAL A 184 -2.20 14.22 22.04
N HIS A 185 -1.19 15.10 21.92
CA HIS A 185 0.07 14.96 22.65
C HIS A 185 -0.11 15.15 24.16
N ASN A 186 -0.88 16.17 24.57
CA ASN A 186 -0.96 16.57 25.98
C ASN A 186 -2.24 16.12 26.68
N GLY A 187 -3.28 15.74 25.93
CA GLY A 187 -4.63 15.49 26.45
C GLY A 187 -4.90 14.04 26.84
N ASN A 188 -6.19 13.70 26.83
CA ASN A 188 -6.74 12.44 27.34
C ASN A 188 -6.14 11.21 26.62
N PRO A 189 -5.73 10.14 27.34
CA PRO A 189 -5.36 8.84 26.75
C PRO A 189 -6.34 8.28 25.71
N ASP A 190 -7.65 8.43 25.91
CA ASP A 190 -8.69 7.92 25.00
C ASP A 190 -8.75 8.70 23.69
N LEU A 191 -8.61 10.02 23.78
CA LEU A 191 -8.42 10.88 22.61
C LEU A 191 -7.20 10.44 21.81
N ARG A 192 -6.08 10.17 22.48
CA ARG A 192 -4.84 9.73 21.83
C ARG A 192 -4.98 8.36 21.19
N ARG A 193 -5.59 7.39 21.89
CA ARG A 193 -5.88 6.07 21.32
C ARG A 193 -6.74 6.19 20.07
N THR A 194 -7.83 6.95 20.16
CA THR A 194 -8.75 7.14 19.04
C THR A 194 -8.07 7.81 17.85
N TRP A 195 -7.20 8.80 18.10
CA TRP A 195 -6.33 9.39 17.08
C TRP A 195 -5.46 8.32 16.41
N CYS A 196 -4.68 7.56 17.17
CA CYS A 196 -3.74 6.59 16.62
C CYS A 196 -4.46 5.51 15.78
N GLU A 197 -5.54 4.93 16.31
CA GLU A 197 -6.31 3.88 15.63
C GLU A 197 -7.00 4.42 14.37
N SER A 198 -7.61 5.61 14.45
CA SER A 198 -8.27 6.23 13.30
C SER A 198 -7.27 6.67 12.23
N PHE A 199 -6.11 7.19 12.65
CA PHE A 199 -5.04 7.62 11.76
C PHE A 199 -4.47 6.42 10.99
N LEU A 200 -4.17 5.32 11.69
CA LEU A 200 -3.69 4.10 11.06
C LEU A 200 -4.75 3.47 10.14
N ALA A 201 -6.03 3.56 10.48
CA ALA A 201 -7.10 3.09 9.63
C ALA A 201 -7.18 3.85 8.29
N VAL A 202 -7.07 5.18 8.32
CA VAL A 202 -7.29 6.05 7.15
C VAL A 202 -6.00 6.30 6.35
N HIS A 203 -4.88 6.48 7.05
CA HIS A 203 -3.60 6.91 6.47
C HIS A 203 -2.51 5.84 6.59
N GLY A 204 -2.76 4.74 7.30
CA GLY A 204 -1.75 3.72 7.54
C GLY A 204 -1.34 2.99 6.27
N VAL A 205 -0.05 3.07 5.95
CA VAL A 205 0.56 2.32 4.86
C VAL A 205 1.36 1.17 5.45
N ARG A 206 1.11 -0.05 4.95
CA ARG A 206 1.88 -1.23 5.35
C ARG A 206 3.30 -1.16 4.78
N ASP A 207 4.28 -1.53 5.59
CA ASP A 207 5.67 -1.57 5.16
C ASP A 207 5.84 -2.66 4.08
N PRO A 208 6.24 -2.29 2.85
CA PRO A 208 6.30 -3.26 1.75
C PRO A 208 7.37 -4.34 1.94
N ASP A 209 8.40 -4.06 2.74
CA ASP A 209 9.54 -4.95 2.93
C ASP A 209 9.36 -5.82 4.19
N TRP A 210 8.63 -5.33 5.19
CA TRP A 210 8.55 -5.97 6.51
C TRP A 210 7.15 -6.39 6.97
N TYR A 211 6.09 -5.98 6.28
CA TYR A 211 4.74 -6.45 6.58
C TYR A 211 4.51 -7.84 5.99
N ALA A 212 4.31 -8.83 6.85
CA ALA A 212 3.80 -10.13 6.46
C ALA A 212 2.30 -10.17 6.71
N TYR A 213 1.51 -10.35 5.66
CA TYR A 213 0.08 -10.59 5.82
C TYR A 213 -0.14 -11.91 6.57
N ALA A 214 -0.61 -11.81 7.81
CA ALA A 214 -1.14 -12.95 8.56
C ALA A 214 -2.67 -12.86 8.49
N PRO A 215 -3.37 -13.80 7.84
CA PRO A 215 -4.82 -13.82 7.88
C PRO A 215 -5.25 -14.10 9.33
N ASP A 216 -5.86 -13.12 9.97
CA ASP A 216 -6.57 -13.34 11.23
C ASP A 216 -7.96 -13.95 10.92
N ASN A 217 -8.48 -14.74 11.85
CA ASN A 217 -9.68 -15.55 11.62
C ASN A 217 -10.93 -14.66 11.50
N THR A 218 -11.62 -14.81 10.37
CA THR A 218 -12.85 -14.13 9.87
C THR A 218 -12.58 -12.93 8.94
N PRO A 219 -12.77 -13.09 7.62
CA PRO A 219 -12.73 -11.98 6.68
C PRO A 219 -13.77 -10.90 7.02
N THR A 220 -13.33 -9.67 7.27
CA THR A 220 -14.23 -8.52 7.41
C THR A 220 -14.83 -8.18 6.06
N THR A 221 -16.15 -7.97 6.00
CA THR A 221 -16.83 -7.63 4.74
C THR A 221 -16.38 -6.26 4.22
N HIS A 222 -16.56 -6.02 2.92
CA HIS A 222 -16.29 -4.70 2.33
C HIS A 222 -17.11 -3.59 3.00
N GLU A 223 -18.36 -3.87 3.37
CA GLU A 223 -19.26 -2.91 4.02
C GLU A 223 -18.79 -2.53 5.42
N GLU A 224 -18.39 -3.52 6.24
CA GLU A 224 -17.82 -3.28 7.56
C GLU A 224 -16.51 -2.50 7.48
N ASN A 225 -15.63 -2.84 6.52
CA ASN A 225 -14.40 -2.10 6.29
C ASN A 225 -14.67 -0.65 5.85
N ALA A 226 -15.63 -0.43 4.94
CA ALA A 226 -16.02 0.90 4.52
C ALA A 226 -16.67 1.71 5.65
N ALA A 227 -17.47 1.08 6.51
CA ALA A 227 -18.02 1.71 7.71
C ALA A 227 -16.92 2.11 8.70
N ARG A 228 -15.95 1.22 8.95
CA ARG A 228 -14.78 1.49 9.81
C ARG A 228 -13.97 2.68 9.32
N LEU A 229 -13.67 2.74 8.01
CA LEU A 229 -12.93 3.86 7.42
C LEU A 229 -13.71 5.18 7.48
N ARG A 230 -15.03 5.16 7.22
CA ARG A 230 -15.89 6.35 7.37
C ARG A 230 -15.90 6.87 8.80
N GLN A 231 -16.03 5.97 9.77
CA GLN A 231 -16.03 6.31 11.19
C GLN A 231 -14.67 6.86 11.62
N ALA A 232 -13.56 6.20 11.26
CA ALA A 232 -12.21 6.68 11.53
C ALA A 232 -11.97 8.09 10.93
N GLY A 233 -12.38 8.30 9.67
CA GLY A 233 -12.28 9.61 9.03
C GLY A 233 -13.13 10.69 9.72
N LYS A 234 -14.30 10.33 10.27
CA LYS A 234 -15.11 11.23 11.10
C LYS A 234 -14.38 11.58 12.40
N CYS A 235 -13.84 10.58 13.11
CA CYS A 235 -13.07 10.79 14.33
C CYS A 235 -11.90 11.75 14.12
N LEU A 236 -11.11 11.58 13.05
CA LEU A 236 -9.99 12.48 12.74
C LEU A 236 -10.46 13.94 12.56
N ARG A 237 -11.52 14.18 11.79
CA ARG A 237 -12.07 15.53 11.58
C ARG A 237 -12.64 16.15 12.86
N ASP A 238 -13.27 15.36 13.71
CA ASP A 238 -13.82 15.85 14.98
C ASP A 238 -12.71 16.17 15.98
N ILE A 239 -11.63 15.38 16.00
CA ILE A 239 -10.42 15.66 16.81
C ILE A 239 -9.73 16.94 16.32
N GLU A 240 -9.52 17.10 15.02
CA GLU A 240 -8.93 18.31 14.44
C GLU A 240 -9.77 19.57 14.72
N ALA A 241 -11.10 19.44 14.74
CA ALA A 241 -12.00 20.53 15.05
C ALA A 241 -12.24 20.74 16.56
N GLY A 242 -11.58 19.96 17.44
CA GLY A 242 -11.77 20.05 18.90
C GLY A 242 -13.16 19.64 19.39
N ARG A 243 -13.93 18.89 18.59
CA ARG A 243 -15.29 18.41 18.92
C ARG A 243 -15.32 17.01 19.54
N PHE A 244 -14.15 16.44 19.85
CA PHE A 244 -14.08 15.11 20.45
C PHE A 244 -14.59 15.15 21.89
N GLN A 245 -15.70 14.45 22.13
CA GLN A 245 -16.20 14.20 23.48
C GLN A 245 -15.55 12.91 23.97
N CYS A 246 -14.74 13.02 25.03
CA CYS A 246 -14.17 11.88 25.73
C CYS A 246 -15.21 11.26 26.65
#